data_AF-A0A0B7MHK0-F1
#
_entry.id   AF-A0A0B7MHK0-F1
#
_cell.length_a   1.000
_cell.length_b   1.000
_cell.length_c   1.000
_cell.angle_alpha   90.00
_cell.angle_beta   90.00
_cell.angle_gamma   90.00
#
_symmetry.space_group_name_H-M   'P 1'
#
loop_
_entity.id
_entity.type
_entity.pdbx_description
1 polymer ?
#
loop_
_entity_poly.entity_id
_entity_poly.type
_entity_poly.pdbx_seq_one_letter_code
_entity_poly.pdbx_strand_id
1 'polypeptide(L)'
;MIGSRRKVINNFSALLNEGVSRKALEEVAAPIGLDLGGQKPEEIALSIMAQLVAAENGGTGKPLEQVFKNEFFVNRAVFLTLADATGTVPGAFLWCKGSSW
;
A
#
# COMPACT_ATOMS: atom_id res chain seq x y z
N MET A 1 -19.43 -2.42 0.54
CA MET A 1 -20.37 -1.70 1.45
C MET A 1 -19.71 -0.43 1.97
N ILE A 2 -20.41 0.70 1.93
CA ILE A 2 -19.94 1.98 2.46
C ILE A 2 -20.26 2.06 3.96
N GLY A 3 -19.28 2.42 4.78
CA GLY A 3 -19.47 2.66 6.20
C GLY A 3 -18.16 2.60 6.98
N SER A 4 -18.13 3.24 8.15
CA SER A 4 -17.01 3.11 9.08
C SER A 4 -16.80 1.63 9.46
N ARG A 5 -15.57 1.28 9.84
CA ARG A 5 -15.21 -0.07 10.29
C ARG A 5 -16.20 -0.63 11.32
N ARG A 6 -16.62 0.19 12.28
CA ARG A 6 -17.61 -0.17 13.30
C ARG A 6 -18.98 -0.50 12.72
N LYS A 7 -19.47 0.28 11.76
CA LYS A 7 -20.76 0.04 11.09
C LYS A 7 -20.72 -1.26 10.29
N VAL A 8 -19.61 -1.51 9.59
CA VAL A 8 -19.42 -2.75 8.82
C VAL A 8 -19.44 -3.97 9.73
N ILE A 9 -18.72 -3.94 10.85
CA ILE A 9 -18.70 -5.04 11.82
C ILE A 9 -20.10 -5.33 12.37
N ASN A 10 -20.86 -4.28 12.74
CA ASN A 10 -22.21 -4.44 13.27
C ASN A 10 -23.15 -5.07 12.23
N ASN A 11 -23.10 -4.59 10.99
CA ASN A 11 -23.91 -5.13 9.90
C ASN A 11 -23.54 -6.58 9.58
N PHE A 12 -22.25 -6.91 9.52
CA PHE A 12 -21.80 -8.29 9.26
C PHE A 12 -22.23 -9.23 10.39
N SER A 13 -22.14 -8.78 11.64
CA SER A 13 -22.61 -9.54 12.81
C SER A 13 -24.12 -9.78 12.75
N ALA A 14 -24.91 -8.77 12.38
CA ALA A 14 -26.35 -8.90 12.21
C ALA A 14 -26.71 -9.90 11.10
N LEU A 15 -26.08 -9.78 9.92
CA LEU A 15 -26.31 -10.68 8.80
C LEU A 15 -25.93 -12.14 9.11
N LEU A 16 -24.85 -12.35 9.86
CA LEU A 16 -24.48 -13.69 10.34
C LEU A 16 -25.55 -14.27 11.28
N ASN A 17 -26.11 -13.45 12.17
CA ASN A 17 -27.19 -13.88 13.07
C ASN A 17 -28.49 -14.17 12.33
N GLU A 18 -28.74 -13.51 11.20
CA GLU A 18 -29.87 -13.76 10.31
C GLU A 18 -29.68 -15.00 9.40
N GLY A 19 -28.53 -15.66 9.48
CA GLY A 19 -28.24 -16.91 8.74
C GLY A 19 -27.58 -16.70 7.38
N VAL A 20 -27.09 -15.50 7.07
CA VAL A 20 -26.30 -15.26 5.86
C VAL A 20 -24.98 -16.04 5.96
N SER A 21 -24.65 -16.78 4.90
CA SER A 21 -23.42 -17.58 4.88
C SER A 21 -22.17 -16.69 4.95
N ARG A 22 -21.15 -17.14 5.67
CA ARG A 22 -19.86 -16.45 5.74
C ARG A 22 -19.25 -16.25 4.34
N LYS A 23 -19.39 -17.22 3.46
CA LYS A 23 -18.88 -17.15 2.08
C LYS A 23 -19.47 -15.97 1.31
N ALA A 24 -20.78 -15.72 1.46
CA ALA A 24 -21.43 -14.56 0.85
C ALA A 24 -20.90 -13.23 1.41
N LEU A 25 -20.52 -13.18 2.70
CA LEU A 25 -19.96 -11.97 3.30
C LEU A 25 -18.50 -11.73 2.90
N GLU A 26 -17.72 -12.77 2.60
CA GLU A 26 -16.34 -12.66 2.11
C GLU A 26 -16.28 -12.04 0.71
N GLU A 27 -17.32 -12.23 -0.11
CA GLU A 27 -17.44 -11.59 -1.42
C GLU A 27 -17.75 -10.08 -1.32
N VAL A 28 -18.17 -9.60 -0.15
CA VAL A 28 -18.49 -8.18 0.06
C VAL A 28 -17.21 -7.38 0.28
N ALA A 29 -16.86 -6.55 -0.70
CA ALA A 29 -15.80 -5.55 -0.55
C ALA A 29 -16.21 -4.46 0.46
N ALA A 30 -15.79 -4.60 1.72
CA ALA A 30 -16.07 -3.65 2.80
C ALA A 30 -15.05 -3.76 3.96
N PRO A 31 -14.78 -2.65 4.68
CA PRO A 31 -15.13 -1.27 4.35
C PRO A 31 -14.35 -0.73 3.14
N ILE A 32 -14.93 0.25 2.44
CA ILE A 32 -14.25 1.01 1.39
C ILE A 32 -13.46 2.15 2.07
N GLY A 33 -12.22 2.34 1.67
CA GLY A 33 -11.28 3.34 2.17
C GLY A 33 -9.94 2.75 2.62
N LEU A 34 -8.88 3.57 2.63
CA LEU A 34 -7.60 3.21 3.23
C LEU A 34 -7.72 3.18 4.78
N ASP A 35 -6.89 2.38 5.44
CA ASP A 35 -6.86 2.35 6.91
C ASP A 35 -6.10 3.56 7.46
N LEU A 36 -6.82 4.67 7.63
CA LEU A 36 -6.29 5.91 8.22
C LEU A 36 -6.58 6.05 9.72
N GLY A 37 -7.26 5.07 10.34
CA GLY A 37 -7.65 5.11 11.76
C GLY A 37 -8.73 6.13 12.15
N GLY A 38 -9.26 6.88 11.18
CA GLY A 38 -10.26 7.93 11.38
C GLY A 38 -11.63 7.43 11.83
N GLN A 39 -12.28 8.18 12.71
CA GLN A 39 -13.64 7.92 13.19
C GLN A 39 -14.62 9.05 12.86
N LYS A 40 -14.11 10.25 12.55
CA LYS A 40 -14.93 11.39 12.16
C LYS A 40 -15.39 11.25 10.71
N PRO A 41 -16.56 11.80 10.33
CA PRO A 41 -17.05 11.76 8.96
C PRO A 41 -16.04 12.25 7.92
N GLU A 42 -15.29 13.30 8.25
CA GLU A 42 -14.29 13.91 7.38
C GLU A 42 -13.09 12.97 7.16
N GLU A 43 -12.67 12.26 8.21
CA GLU A 43 -11.56 11.30 8.14
C GLU A 43 -11.96 10.04 7.35
N ILE A 44 -13.23 9.62 7.45
CA ILE A 44 -13.80 8.53 6.65
C ILE A 44 -13.92 8.96 5.17
N ALA A 45 -14.34 10.19 4.90
CA ALA A 45 -14.38 10.71 3.53
C ALA A 45 -12.96 10.73 2.94
N LEU A 46 -11.97 11.21 3.69
CA LEU A 46 -10.57 11.21 3.27
C LEU A 46 -10.06 9.80 2.99
N SER A 47 -10.40 8.80 3.81
CA SER A 47 -9.95 7.43 3.58
C SER A 47 -10.50 6.83 2.28
N ILE A 48 -11.76 7.12 1.95
CA ILE A 48 -12.40 6.71 0.70
C ILE A 48 -11.74 7.41 -0.49
N MET A 49 -11.58 8.74 -0.43
CA MET A 49 -10.95 9.52 -1.49
C MET A 49 -9.51 9.08 -1.74
N ALA A 50 -8.75 8.80 -0.68
CA ALA A 50 -7.38 8.31 -0.80
C ALA A 50 -7.31 6.93 -1.47
N GLN A 51 -8.28 6.03 -1.19
CA GLN A 51 -8.35 4.74 -1.87
C GLN A 51 -8.65 4.89 -3.37
N LEU A 52 -9.56 5.81 -3.74
CA LEU A 52 -9.91 6.07 -5.14
C LEU A 52 -8.68 6.55 -5.92
N VAL A 53 -7.99 7.56 -5.40
CA VAL A 53 -6.78 8.11 -6.04
C VAL A 53 -5.66 7.06 -6.10
N ALA A 54 -5.50 6.23 -5.07
CA ALA A 54 -4.54 5.14 -5.08
C ALA A 54 -4.88 4.10 -6.16
N ALA A 55 -6.16 3.70 -6.29
CA ALA A 55 -6.58 2.75 -7.30
C ALA A 55 -6.40 3.29 -8.73
N GLU A 56 -6.70 4.57 -8.96
CA GLU A 56 -6.53 5.23 -10.25
C GLU A 56 -5.06 5.31 -10.69
N ASN A 57 -4.16 5.60 -9.74
CA ASN A 57 -2.73 5.77 -10.03
C ASN A 57 -1.90 4.49 -9.81
N GLY A 58 -2.51 3.37 -9.41
CA GLY A 58 -1.79 2.16 -9.01
C GLY A 58 -0.95 2.31 -7.72
N GLY A 59 -1.29 3.29 -6.88
CA GLY A 59 -0.64 3.54 -5.60
C GLY A 59 -0.99 2.50 -4.53
N THR A 60 -0.07 2.26 -3.60
CA THR A 60 -0.23 1.22 -2.56
C THR A 60 -0.94 1.69 -1.29
N GLY A 61 -1.10 3.01 -1.10
CA GLY A 61 -1.60 3.58 0.15
C GLY A 61 -0.64 3.47 1.35
N LYS A 62 0.59 2.98 1.13
CA LYS A 62 1.66 2.93 2.15
C LYS A 62 2.37 4.28 2.27
N PRO A 63 3.08 4.55 3.38
CA PRO A 63 3.94 5.73 3.50
C PRO A 63 4.95 5.78 2.35
N LEU A 64 5.06 6.94 1.69
CA LEU A 64 5.97 7.13 0.56
C LEU A 64 7.43 6.83 0.93
N GLU A 65 7.85 7.17 2.16
CA GLU A 65 9.16 6.83 2.68
C GLU A 65 9.42 5.32 2.66
N GLN A 66 8.42 4.52 3.03
CA GLN A 66 8.53 3.06 3.04
C GLN A 66 8.63 2.52 1.60
N VAL A 67 7.84 3.07 0.68
CA VAL A 67 7.89 2.70 -0.74
C VAL A 67 9.26 3.05 -1.34
N PHE A 68 9.72 4.28 -1.12
CA PHE A 68 11.00 4.78 -1.61
C PHE A 68 12.18 3.98 -1.07
N LYS A 69 12.23 3.73 0.25
CA LYS A 69 13.28 2.89 0.86
C LYS A 69 13.28 1.49 0.25
N ASN A 70 12.11 0.88 0.14
CA ASN A 70 11.98 -0.47 -0.44
C ASN A 70 12.50 -0.51 -1.88
N GLU A 71 12.06 0.41 -2.73
CA GLU A 71 12.52 0.49 -4.12
C GLU A 71 14.03 0.75 -4.20
N PHE A 72 14.55 1.68 -3.41
CA PHE A 72 15.97 2.01 -3.43
C PHE A 72 16.86 0.85 -2.98
N PHE A 73 16.52 0.18 -1.88
CA PHE A 73 17.31 -0.93 -1.36
C PHE A 73 17.16 -2.19 -2.21
N VAL A 74 15.96 -2.53 -2.68
CA VAL A 74 15.74 -3.69 -3.56
C VAL A 74 16.45 -3.48 -4.89
N ASN A 75 16.27 -2.33 -5.56
CA ASN A 75 16.93 -2.08 -6.84
C ASN A 75 18.45 -2.02 -6.68
N ARG A 76 18.97 -1.49 -5.56
CA ARG A 76 20.42 -1.48 -5.31
C ARG A 76 20.99 -2.85 -4.96
N ALA A 77 20.27 -3.66 -4.19
CA ALA A 77 20.68 -5.03 -3.89
C ALA A 77 20.71 -5.89 -5.16
N VAL A 78 19.68 -5.80 -6.00
CA VAL A 78 19.64 -6.49 -7.31
C VAL A 78 20.78 -6.03 -8.20
N PHE A 79 21.08 -4.72 -8.26
CA PHE A 79 22.20 -4.20 -9.04
C PHE A 79 23.56 -4.75 -8.55
N LEU A 80 23.79 -4.78 -7.24
CA LEU A 80 25.03 -5.33 -6.67
C LEU A 80 25.14 -6.84 -6.90
N THR A 81 24.05 -7.60 -6.70
CA THR A 81 24.04 -9.04 -6.97
C THR A 81 24.28 -9.38 -8.45
N LEU A 82 23.71 -8.59 -9.38
CA LEU A 82 23.98 -8.74 -10.81
C LEU A 82 25.41 -8.35 -11.18
N ALA A 83 25.97 -7.33 -10.54
CA ALA A 83 27.37 -6.95 -10.71
C ALA A 83 28.33 -8.06 -10.24
N ASP A 84 28.01 -8.72 -9.12
CA ASP A 84 28.79 -9.85 -8.60
C ASP A 84 28.66 -11.10 -9.50
N ALA A 85 27.48 -11.38 -10.06
CA ALA A 85 27.23 -12.54 -10.91
C ALA A 85 27.82 -12.41 -12.33
N THR A 86 28.05 -11.19 -12.82
CA THR A 86 28.58 -10.93 -14.18
C THR A 86 30.04 -10.51 -14.19
N GLY A 87 30.67 -10.29 -13.03
CA GLY A 87 32.07 -9.91 -12.89
C GLY A 87 32.46 -8.61 -13.63
N THR A 88 31.47 -7.88 -14.17
CA THR A 88 31.67 -6.72 -15.02
C THR A 88 30.73 -5.63 -14.52
N VAL A 89 31.23 -4.82 -13.59
CA VAL A 89 30.59 -3.52 -13.31
C VAL A 89 30.58 -2.71 -14.61
N PRO A 90 29.42 -2.29 -15.15
CA PRO A 90 29.42 -1.35 -16.25
C PRO A 90 30.16 -0.10 -15.78
N GLY A 91 31.18 0.32 -16.51
CA GLY A 91 32.18 1.34 -16.15
C GLY A 91 31.66 2.77 -15.93
N ALA A 92 30.40 2.95 -15.54
CA ALA A 92 29.79 4.25 -15.24
C ALA A 92 29.91 4.67 -13.75
N PHE A 93 30.34 3.79 -12.84
CA PHE A 93 30.44 4.11 -11.41
C PHE A 93 31.85 4.53 -10.94
N LEU A 94 32.66 5.07 -11.85
CA LEU A 94 33.98 5.64 -11.56
C LEU A 94 33.99 7.18 -11.51
N TRP A 95 32.83 7.83 -11.63
CA TRP A 95 32.72 9.29 -11.63
C TRP A 95 32.06 9.85 -10.35
N CYS A 96 32.57 9.49 -9.16
CA CYS A 96 32.23 10.23 -7.94
C CYS A 96 33.27 10.03 -6.81
N LYS A 97 34.56 10.14 -7.12
CA LYS A 97 35.59 10.46 -6.11
C LYS A 97 36.56 11.47 -6.69
N GLY A 98 36.32 12.74 -6.42
CA GLY A 98 37.28 13.81 -6.71
C GLY A 98 36.64 15.10 -7.21
N SER A 99 35.96 15.84 -6.33
CA SER A 99 35.72 17.28 -6.50
C SER A 99 35.55 17.88 -5.12
N SER A 100 36.69 18.23 -4.54
CA SER A 100 36.83 19.07 -3.35
C SER A 100 36.50 20.51 -3.71
N TRP A 101 35.30 20.99 -3.40
CA TRP A 101 34.96 22.39 -3.11
C TRP A 101 33.75 22.41 -2.18
#